data_AF-A0A1L3NEK5-F1
#
_entry.id   AF-A0A1L3NEK5-F1
#
_cell.length_a   1.000
_cell.length_b   1.000
_cell.length_c   1.000
_cell.angle_alpha   90.00
_cell.angle_beta   90.00
_cell.angle_gamma   90.00
#
_symmetry.space_group_name_H-M   'P 1'
#
loop_
_entity.id
_entity.type
_entity.pdbx_description
1 polymer ?
#
loop_
_entity_poly.entity_id
_entity_poly.type
_entity_poly.pdbx_seq_one_letter_code
_entity_poly.pdbx_strand_id
1 'polypeptide(L)'
;MSTKNSNNLNSIRKFLFTPFKQSKIYFSIVNALNLILIVVCAFKHNFTASDLSTLAQLTLNLVFVIGAIGLTIFSLKLDTNNSFTQSEETKKNLTYSYIGLIFLNSSIAITSYILSLIDFGSFINKWYSIIALMVLLRSITSTLNTIITYFNIKD
;
A
#
# COMPACT_ATOMS: atom_id res chain seq x y z
N MET A 1 -24.25 -18.15 36.96
CA MET A 1 -23.94 -18.95 35.75
C MET A 1 -24.75 -18.32 34.60
N SER A 2 -24.20 -17.75 33.55
CA SER A 2 -23.12 -18.18 32.66
C SER A 2 -22.36 -16.97 32.10
N THR A 3 -21.09 -16.84 32.44
CA THR A 3 -20.10 -15.93 31.82
C THR A 3 -19.33 -16.71 30.76
N LYS A 4 -19.87 -16.81 29.54
CA LYS A 4 -19.14 -17.37 28.38
C LYS A 4 -19.60 -16.69 27.09
N ASN A 5 -19.03 -15.53 26.76
CA ASN A 5 -18.83 -15.11 25.36
C ASN A 5 -17.95 -13.86 25.15
N SER A 6 -17.43 -13.20 26.19
CA SER A 6 -16.64 -11.97 26.04
C SER A 6 -15.17 -12.18 25.64
N ASN A 7 -14.65 -13.41 25.67
CA ASN A 7 -13.21 -13.66 25.46
C ASN A 7 -12.78 -13.71 23.98
N ASN A 8 -13.70 -13.92 23.03
CA ASN A 8 -13.33 -14.10 21.62
C ASN A 8 -13.33 -12.79 20.80
N LEU A 9 -14.10 -11.78 21.22
CA LEU A 9 -14.06 -10.44 20.61
C LEU A 9 -12.79 -9.68 21.00
N ASN A 10 -12.31 -9.87 22.23
CA ASN A 10 -11.09 -9.25 22.73
C ASN A 10 -9.81 -9.86 22.14
N SER A 11 -9.82 -11.13 21.71
CA SER A 11 -8.66 -11.77 21.06
C SER A 11 -8.48 -11.29 19.62
N ILE A 12 -9.57 -11.17 18.86
CA ILE A 12 -9.55 -10.61 17.49
C ILE A 12 -9.09 -9.15 17.52
N ARG A 13 -9.60 -8.37 18.49
CA ARG A 13 -9.14 -7.00 18.74
C ARG A 13 -7.67 -6.97 19.17
N LYS A 14 -7.19 -7.89 20.01
CA LYS A 14 -5.76 -7.94 20.37
C LYS A 14 -4.85 -8.36 19.22
N PHE A 15 -5.30 -9.21 18.30
CA PHE A 15 -4.48 -9.63 17.15
C PHE A 15 -4.43 -8.55 16.05
N LEU A 16 -5.56 -7.89 15.77
CA LEU A 16 -5.61 -6.76 14.83
C LEU A 16 -4.90 -5.50 15.38
N PHE A 17 -4.79 -5.37 16.70
CA PHE A 17 -4.23 -4.20 17.38
C PHE A 17 -3.02 -4.55 18.27
N THR A 18 -2.33 -5.66 18.03
CA THR A 18 -1.00 -5.85 18.62
C THR A 18 -0.09 -4.74 18.07
N PRO A 19 0.66 -4.02 18.92
CA PRO A 19 1.36 -2.82 18.50
C PRO A 19 2.30 -3.15 17.35
N PHE A 20 2.05 -2.54 16.19
CA PHE A 20 2.80 -2.70 14.94
C PHE A 20 4.29 -2.25 15.04
N LYS A 21 4.79 -1.95 16.25
CA LYS A 21 6.17 -1.57 16.51
C LYS A 21 7.16 -2.66 16.08
N GLN A 22 6.86 -3.92 16.36
CA GLN A 22 7.70 -5.05 15.94
C GLN A 22 7.54 -5.34 14.44
N SER A 23 6.33 -5.20 13.88
CA SER A 23 6.08 -5.37 12.44
C SER A 23 6.74 -4.29 11.57
N LYS A 24 7.07 -3.11 12.10
CA LYS A 24 7.86 -2.10 11.37
C LYS A 24 9.20 -2.66 10.90
N ILE A 25 9.89 -3.41 11.76
CA ILE A 25 11.21 -3.98 11.45
C ILE A 25 11.06 -5.05 10.37
N TYR A 26 10.12 -5.99 10.55
CA TYR A 26 9.85 -7.02 9.56
C TYR A 26 9.45 -6.43 8.22
N PHE A 27 8.59 -5.40 8.22
CA PHE A 27 8.19 -4.73 7.00
C PHE A 27 9.36 -4.03 6.32
N SER A 28 10.20 -3.31 7.07
CA SER A 28 11.39 -2.66 6.54
C SER A 28 12.33 -3.67 5.87
N ILE A 29 12.54 -4.84 6.51
CA ILE A 29 13.35 -5.93 5.96
C ILE A 29 12.74 -6.46 4.64
N VAL A 30 11.44 -6.76 4.63
CA VAL A 30 10.76 -7.24 3.41
C VAL A 30 10.81 -6.19 2.30
N ASN A 31 10.67 -4.91 2.64
CA ASN A 31 10.72 -3.81 1.69
C ASN A 31 12.12 -3.67 1.06
N ALA A 32 13.18 -3.78 1.89
CA ALA A 32 14.55 -3.78 1.41
C ALA A 32 14.86 -4.99 0.52
N LEU A 33 14.35 -6.17 0.88
CA LEU A 33 14.50 -7.38 0.07
C LEU A 33 13.79 -7.25 -1.28
N ASN A 34 12.56 -6.72 -1.29
CA ASN A 34 11.83 -6.42 -2.53
C ASN A 34 12.58 -5.42 -3.40
N LEU A 35 13.18 -4.37 -2.82
CA LEU A 35 14.00 -3.43 -3.56
C LEU A 35 15.20 -4.11 -4.23
N ILE A 36 15.91 -4.98 -3.50
CA ILE A 36 17.03 -5.76 -4.05
C ILE A 36 16.54 -6.64 -5.21
N LEU A 37 15.41 -7.32 -5.06
CA LEU A 37 14.84 -8.16 -6.12
C LEU A 37 14.46 -7.35 -7.36
N ILE A 38 13.89 -6.15 -7.20
CA ILE A 38 13.60 -5.24 -8.32
C ILE A 38 14.89 -4.89 -9.07
N VAL A 39 15.97 -4.57 -8.35
CA VAL A 39 17.27 -4.29 -8.98
C VAL A 39 17.80 -5.53 -9.71
N VAL A 40 17.71 -6.72 -9.12
CA VAL A 40 18.11 -7.96 -9.78
C VAL A 40 17.31 -8.20 -11.06
N CYS A 41 15.98 -8.00 -11.02
CA CYS A 41 15.12 -8.07 -12.22
C CYS A 41 15.55 -7.04 -13.27
N ALA A 42 15.95 -5.84 -12.87
CA ALA A 42 16.44 -4.81 -13.78
C ALA A 42 17.73 -5.23 -14.52
N PHE A 43 18.55 -6.12 -13.97
CA PHE A 43 19.75 -6.61 -14.66
C PHE A 43 19.55 -7.95 -15.37
N LYS A 44 18.74 -8.86 -14.79
CA LYS A 44 18.63 -10.24 -15.26
C LYS A 44 17.39 -10.55 -16.09
N HIS A 45 16.30 -9.79 -15.94
CA HIS A 45 15.05 -10.06 -16.66
C HIS A 45 14.89 -9.17 -17.89
N ASN A 46 14.44 -9.78 -18.99
CA ASN A 46 14.04 -9.07 -20.19
C ASN A 46 12.52 -9.00 -20.22
N PHE A 47 11.98 -7.88 -19.75
CA PHE A 47 10.54 -7.67 -19.68
C PHE A 47 9.93 -7.60 -21.08
N THR A 48 8.89 -8.41 -21.26
CA THR A 48 8.08 -8.47 -22.48
C THR A 48 6.86 -7.56 -22.35
N ALA A 49 6.17 -7.31 -23.47
CA ALA A 49 4.89 -6.62 -23.46
C ALA A 49 3.85 -7.36 -22.57
N SER A 50 3.83 -8.69 -22.57
CA SER A 50 2.94 -9.48 -21.70
C SER A 50 3.24 -9.29 -20.21
N ASP A 51 4.52 -9.16 -19.83
CA ASP A 51 4.92 -8.88 -18.45
C ASP A 51 4.39 -7.51 -18.01
N LEU A 52 4.49 -6.52 -18.90
CA LEU A 52 4.02 -5.16 -18.64
C LEU A 52 2.50 -5.10 -18.50
N SER A 53 1.76 -5.83 -19.32
CA SER A 53 0.29 -5.95 -19.22
C SER A 53 -0.13 -6.60 -17.89
N THR A 54 0.52 -7.70 -17.52
CA THR A 54 0.27 -8.40 -16.25
C THR A 54 0.59 -7.51 -15.06
N LEU A 55 1.71 -6.80 -15.11
CA LEU A 55 2.12 -5.88 -14.05
C LEU A 55 1.17 -4.69 -13.94
N ALA A 56 0.66 -4.16 -15.05
CA ALA A 56 -0.34 -3.10 -15.05
C ALA A 56 -1.64 -3.54 -14.37
N GLN A 57 -2.13 -4.75 -14.71
CA GLN A 57 -3.33 -5.32 -14.08
C GLN A 57 -3.14 -5.55 -12.59
N LEU A 58 -2.00 -6.15 -12.19
CA LEU A 58 -1.65 -6.35 -10.79
C LEU A 58 -1.57 -5.01 -10.04
N THR A 59 -0.97 -3.99 -10.67
CA THR A 59 -0.84 -2.65 -10.10
C THR A 59 -2.21 -2.02 -9.86
N LEU A 60 -3.10 -2.03 -10.85
CA LEU A 60 -4.45 -1.50 -10.68
C LEU A 60 -5.22 -2.21 -9.58
N ASN A 61 -5.19 -3.55 -9.55
CA ASN A 61 -5.87 -4.34 -8.54
C ASN A 61 -5.37 -4.00 -7.12
N LEU A 62 -4.05 -3.94 -6.93
CA LEU A 62 -3.46 -3.58 -5.64
C LEU A 62 -3.77 -2.14 -5.25
N VAL A 63 -3.72 -1.20 -6.18
CA VAL A 63 -4.04 0.21 -5.93
C VAL A 63 -5.49 0.38 -5.50
N PHE A 64 -6.44 -0.35 -6.09
CA PHE A 64 -7.84 -0.33 -5.66
C PHE A 64 -8.04 -0.94 -4.28
N VAL A 65 -7.41 -2.07 -3.98
CA VAL A 65 -7.46 -2.70 -2.65
C VAL A 65 -6.89 -1.77 -1.59
N ILE A 66 -5.70 -1.22 -1.85
CA ILE A 66 -5.05 -0.21 -1.02
C ILE A 66 -5.99 0.99 -0.82
N GLY A 67 -6.55 1.51 -1.91
CA GLY A 67 -7.47 2.65 -1.88
C GLY A 67 -8.67 2.41 -0.99
N ALA A 68 -9.32 1.25 -1.12
CA ALA A 68 -10.46 0.85 -0.30
C ALA A 68 -10.08 0.76 1.18
N ILE A 69 -8.94 0.15 1.52
CA ILE A 69 -8.46 0.03 2.90
C ILE A 69 -8.22 1.42 3.52
N GLY A 70 -7.50 2.29 2.80
CA GLY A 70 -7.18 3.62 3.31
C GLY A 70 -8.41 4.52 3.48
N LEU A 71 -9.34 4.51 2.50
CA LEU A 71 -10.61 5.23 2.63
C LEU A 71 -11.43 4.71 3.80
N THR A 72 -11.51 3.38 3.99
CA THR A 72 -12.20 2.78 5.14
C THR A 72 -11.62 3.29 6.46
N ILE A 73 -10.29 3.34 6.58
CA ILE A 73 -9.61 3.85 7.77
C ILE A 73 -9.94 5.32 8.03
N PHE A 74 -9.93 6.17 6.99
CA PHE A 74 -10.26 7.59 7.15
C PHE A 74 -11.74 7.83 7.50
N SER A 75 -12.64 6.98 6.99
CA SER A 75 -14.08 7.02 7.24
C SER A 75 -14.50 6.52 8.63
N LEU A 76 -13.66 5.75 9.32
CA LEU A 76 -13.94 5.36 10.71
C LEU A 76 -14.02 6.61 11.59
N LYS A 77 -15.21 6.88 12.14
CA LYS A 77 -15.39 7.80 13.26
C LYS A 77 -14.81 7.12 14.50
N LEU A 78 -13.59 7.49 14.85
CA LEU A 78 -13.04 7.16 16.14
C LEU A 78 -13.56 8.20 17.13
N ASP A 79 -14.45 7.79 18.02
CA ASP A 79 -14.86 8.62 19.17
C ASP A 79 -13.64 8.81 20.07
N THR A 80 -12.97 9.95 19.94
CA THR A 80 -11.80 10.30 20.75
C THR A 80 -12.27 11.09 21.96
N ASN A 81 -12.55 10.40 23.07
CA ASN A 81 -12.84 11.03 24.36
C ASN A 81 -11.60 11.64 25.05
N ASN A 82 -10.43 11.64 24.40
CA ASN A 82 -9.19 12.18 24.96
C ASN A 82 -8.52 13.15 23.99
N SER A 83 -7.94 14.21 24.56
CA SER A 83 -7.44 15.46 24.01
C SER A 83 -6.21 15.38 23.09
N PHE A 84 -6.17 14.42 22.15
CA PHE A 84 -5.25 14.41 21.01
C PHE A 84 -6.06 14.45 19.71
N THR A 85 -6.79 15.54 19.51
CA THR A 85 -7.38 15.84 18.21
C THR A 85 -6.25 16.18 17.25
N GLN A 86 -5.83 15.20 16.43
CA GLN A 86 -5.26 15.51 15.11
C GLN A 86 -6.14 16.62 14.51
N SER A 87 -5.58 17.78 14.18
CA SER A 87 -6.39 18.86 13.61
C SER A 87 -7.14 18.29 12.41
N GLU A 88 -8.43 18.60 12.25
CA GLU A 88 -9.21 18.12 11.11
C GLU A 88 -8.53 18.41 9.77
N GLU A 89 -7.76 19.50 9.73
CA GLU A 89 -6.90 19.92 8.63
C GLU A 89 -5.77 18.91 8.33
N THR A 90 -5.10 18.37 9.36
CA THR A 90 -4.08 17.31 9.19
C THR A 90 -4.71 16.05 8.61
N LYS A 91 -5.90 15.66 9.08
CA LYS A 91 -6.63 14.48 8.58
C LYS A 91 -7.06 14.69 7.12
N LYS A 92 -7.55 15.87 6.76
CA LYS A 92 -7.89 16.24 5.37
C LYS A 92 -6.66 16.20 4.46
N ASN A 93 -5.54 16.79 4.87
CA ASN A 93 -4.30 16.79 4.09
C ASN A 93 -3.75 15.37 3.86
N LEU A 94 -3.78 14.52 4.89
CA LEU A 94 -3.41 13.11 4.75
C LEU A 94 -4.33 12.37 3.79
N THR A 95 -5.63 12.62 3.85
CA THR A 95 -6.62 12.00 2.96
C THR A 95 -6.40 12.42 1.51
N TYR A 96 -6.20 13.72 1.24
CA TYR A 96 -5.91 14.20 -0.11
C TYR A 96 -4.58 13.69 -0.66
N SER A 97 -3.53 13.66 0.18
CA SER A 97 -2.24 13.09 -0.21
C SER A 97 -2.37 11.60 -0.59
N TYR A 98 -3.17 10.85 0.18
CA TYR A 98 -3.44 9.45 -0.08
C TYR A 98 -4.23 9.24 -1.39
N ILE A 99 -5.28 10.03 -1.62
CA ILE A 99 -6.05 10.02 -2.87
C ILE A 99 -5.14 10.35 -4.07
N GLY A 100 -4.29 11.37 -3.94
CA GLY A 100 -3.33 11.74 -4.98
C GLY A 100 -2.34 10.61 -5.30
N LEU A 101 -1.87 9.88 -4.28
CA LEU A 101 -1.02 8.71 -4.47
C LEU A 101 -1.72 7.60 -5.27
N ILE A 102 -3.01 7.32 -4.97
CA ILE A 102 -3.81 6.35 -5.73
C ILE A 102 -3.90 6.75 -7.20
N PHE A 103 -4.25 8.01 -7.49
CA PHE A 103 -4.35 8.50 -8.88
C PHE A 103 -3.03 8.43 -9.63
N LEU A 104 -1.91 8.74 -8.98
CA LEU A 104 -0.58 8.63 -9.57
C LEU A 104 -0.27 7.18 -9.95
N ASN A 105 -0.50 6.24 -9.04
CA ASN A 105 -0.21 4.83 -9.29
C ASN A 105 -1.12 4.24 -10.39
N SER A 106 -2.41 4.58 -10.36
CA SER A 106 -3.35 4.17 -11.41
C SER A 106 -2.94 4.73 -12.77
N SER A 107 -2.49 5.99 -12.84
CA SER A 107 -1.98 6.58 -14.08
C SER A 107 -0.77 5.82 -14.62
N ILE A 108 0.18 5.46 -13.76
CA ILE A 108 1.37 4.70 -14.17
C ILE A 108 0.99 3.30 -14.67
N ALA A 109 0.01 2.65 -14.04
CA ALA A 109 -0.50 1.36 -14.47
C ALA A 109 -1.20 1.44 -15.84
N ILE A 110 -2.03 2.46 -16.06
CA ILE A 110 -2.69 2.71 -17.36
C ILE A 110 -1.64 2.96 -18.44
N THR A 111 -0.63 3.78 -18.17
CA THR A 111 0.48 4.01 -19.12
C THR A 111 1.22 2.71 -19.43
N SER A 112 1.50 1.89 -18.42
CA SER A 112 2.15 0.58 -18.60
C SER A 112 1.29 -0.35 -19.47
N TYR A 113 -0.02 -0.36 -19.28
CA TYR A 113 -0.94 -1.12 -20.12
C TYR A 113 -0.94 -0.62 -21.57
N ILE A 114 -1.01 0.70 -21.80
CA ILE A 114 -0.96 1.27 -23.16
C ILE A 114 0.36 0.91 -23.85
N LEU A 115 1.49 1.01 -23.14
CA LEU A 115 2.79 0.61 -23.67
C LEU A 115 2.85 -0.87 -24.03
N SER A 116 2.19 -1.73 -23.25
CA SER A 116 2.10 -3.17 -23.55
C SER A 116 1.37 -3.47 -24.85
N LEU A 117 0.45 -2.59 -25.29
CA LEU A 117 -0.29 -2.76 -26.54
C LEU A 117 0.52 -2.34 -27.77
N ILE A 118 1.43 -1.37 -27.60
CA ILE A 118 2.17 -0.75 -28.71
C ILE A 118 3.53 -1.44 -28.94
N ASP A 119 4.02 -2.20 -27.96
CA ASP A 119 5.30 -2.92 -27.95
C ASP A 119 6.48 -2.06 -28.43
N PHE A 120 6.78 -1.03 -27.64
CA PHE A 120 7.88 -0.07 -27.87
C PHE A 120 9.30 -0.68 -27.82
N GLY A 121 9.42 -2.00 -27.76
CA GLY A 121 10.68 -2.72 -27.68
C GLY A 121 11.14 -3.01 -26.25
N SER A 122 12.06 -3.98 -26.14
CA SER A 122 12.50 -4.56 -24.87
C SER A 122 13.09 -3.54 -23.88
N PHE A 123 13.76 -2.48 -24.38
CA PHE A 123 14.32 -1.44 -23.52
C PHE A 123 13.25 -0.63 -22.81
N ILE A 124 12.23 -0.16 -23.54
CA ILE A 124 11.14 0.66 -22.97
C ILE A 124 10.28 -0.19 -22.05
N ASN A 125 9.94 -1.42 -22.45
CA ASN A 125 9.18 -2.36 -21.63
C ASN A 125 9.89 -2.66 -20.30
N LYS A 126 11.21 -2.81 -20.33
CA LYS A 126 12.04 -3.02 -19.14
C LYS A 126 12.03 -1.82 -18.20
N TRP A 127 12.30 -0.61 -18.72
CA TRP A 127 12.30 0.60 -17.89
C TRP A 127 10.95 0.84 -17.22
N TYR A 128 9.86 0.73 -17.98
CA TYR A 128 8.52 0.92 -17.43
C TYR A 128 8.11 -0.16 -16.44
N SER A 129 8.51 -1.42 -16.66
CA SER A 129 8.25 -2.49 -15.70
C SER A 129 8.95 -2.24 -14.37
N ILE A 130 10.20 -1.78 -14.40
CA ILE A 130 10.94 -1.41 -13.19
C ILE A 130 10.29 -0.21 -12.48
N ILE A 131 9.86 0.81 -13.22
CA ILE A 131 9.13 1.95 -12.66
C ILE A 131 7.84 1.48 -11.98
N ALA A 132 7.04 0.65 -12.64
CA ALA A 132 5.80 0.12 -12.09
C ALA A 132 6.03 -0.72 -10.81
N LEU A 133 7.07 -1.56 -10.77
CA LEU A 133 7.45 -2.31 -9.57
C LEU A 133 7.89 -1.39 -8.42
N MET A 134 8.69 -0.37 -8.70
CA MET A 134 9.12 0.62 -7.70
C MET A 134 7.95 1.41 -7.12
N VAL A 135 7.00 1.78 -7.99
CA VAL A 135 5.78 2.48 -7.60
C VAL A 135 4.92 1.60 -6.71
N LEU A 136 4.68 0.35 -7.10
CA LEU A 136 3.96 -0.64 -6.29
C LEU A 136 4.55 -0.79 -4.89
N LEU A 137 5.88 -0.94 -4.81
CA LEU A 137 6.58 -1.08 -3.54
C LEU A 137 6.40 0.16 -2.66
N ARG A 138 6.49 1.36 -3.25
CA ARG A 138 6.24 2.62 -2.56
C ARG A 138 4.79 2.74 -2.08
N SER A 139 3.81 2.31 -2.87
CA SER A 139 2.39 2.38 -2.50
C SER A 139 2.07 1.50 -1.31
N ILE A 140 2.57 0.27 -1.30
CA ILE A 140 2.43 -0.65 -0.17
C ILE A 140 3.09 -0.05 1.09
N THR A 141 4.30 0.50 0.93
CA THR A 141 5.05 1.18 2.01
C THR A 141 4.30 2.36 2.59
N SER A 142 3.80 3.25 1.73
CA SER A 142 3.06 4.44 2.15
C SER A 142 1.79 4.05 2.89
N THR A 143 1.05 3.09 2.35
CA THR A 143 -0.20 2.60 2.94
C THR A 143 0.03 2.00 4.31
N LEU A 144 1.04 1.14 4.45
CA LEU A 144 1.35 0.55 5.74
C LEU A 144 1.82 1.62 6.74
N ASN A 145 2.63 2.59 6.30
CA ASN A 145 3.04 3.68 7.19
C ASN A 145 1.84 4.52 7.67
N THR A 146 0.88 4.79 6.78
CA THR A 146 -0.39 5.45 7.12
C THR A 146 -1.20 4.62 8.13
N ILE A 147 -1.35 3.32 7.90
CA ILE A 147 -2.03 2.39 8.82
C ILE A 147 -1.35 2.42 10.19
N ILE A 148 -0.04 2.23 10.23
CA ILE A 148 0.71 2.17 11.48
C ILE A 148 0.62 3.51 12.21
N THR A 149 0.76 4.64 11.51
CA THR A 149 0.63 5.97 12.13
C THR A 149 -0.76 6.15 12.71
N TYR A 150 -1.82 5.80 11.97
CA TYR A 150 -3.19 5.95 12.42
C TYR A 150 -3.51 5.10 13.66
N PHE A 151 -3.07 3.83 13.69
CA PHE A 151 -3.35 2.94 14.83
C PHE A 151 -2.40 3.14 16.02
N ASN A 152 -1.13 3.47 15.79
CA ASN A 152 -0.13 3.64 16.85
C ASN A 152 -0.18 5.03 17.52
N ILE A 153 -1.01 5.96 17.02
CA ILE A 153 -1.41 7.18 17.75
C ILE A 153 -2.50 6.86 18.79
N LYS A 154 -3.18 5.71 18.68
CA LYS A 154 -4.31 5.32 19.54
C LYS A 154 -3.91 4.58 20.82
N ASP A 155 -2.69 4.01 20.86
CA ASP A 155 -2.08 3.40 22.04
C ASP A 155 -1.27 4.43 22.84
#